data_AF-A0A1Y1IUB0-F1
#
_entry.id   AF-A0A1Y1IUB0-F1
#
_cell.length_a   1.000
_cell.length_b   1.000
_cell.length_c   1.000
_cell.angle_alpha   90.00
_cell.angle_beta   90.00
_cell.angle_gamma   90.00
#
_symmetry.space_group_name_H-M   'P 1'
#
loop_
_entity.id
_entity.type
_entity.pdbx_description
1 polymer ?
#
loop_
_entity_poly.entity_id
_entity_poly.type
_entity_poly.pdbx_seq_one_letter_code
_entity_poly.pdbx_strand_id
1 'polypeptide(L)'
;MGACGLAGIAILSLLLHSVAAAVTGPIATEAELRTAVAQGGAVTLTAPITLTGGELVLSSILSIDGAGNTIDAGGISRIFNVRAGGSLFASALTLSNAKSNGSGGAMLVAGVVALDSPVFTDNQAVGVLSGGGAIAVVGSSGSLTVRGGSFSGNTANFGGAIDVESGAKADVGFSTFTNNRAVTSGGAIQVLDSGNLLLSEADNTVTPGTPNTFNGNTAPLGGAVMVDQAAAQICGFRGTSNAATTNGPNIYLTAKNSTLTFFDFPATFVTTAPGAVTPLNQPFLGCPPLSALSPAPAPAVAPAPAPAVAPAPAKTVAPAVAPAPAPVVTPRPTVTVPVTPAPTKVVAPAPAPTGAPAPVPAVTPSATPASTRPPLTPPSSTPAATGAPVTTTAPPVNPCRNGGTPLVISGQTGCQCPNGFTGARCEVPVLSGNPYTTL
;
A
#
# COMPACT_ATOMS: atom_id res chain seq x y z
N MET A 1 15.18 -31.65 64.90
CA MET A 1 13.94 -32.00 64.16
C MET A 1 13.47 -30.75 63.43
N GLY A 2 13.14 -30.87 62.14
CA GLY A 2 12.30 -29.90 61.43
C GLY A 2 13.03 -28.83 60.63
N ALA A 3 13.39 -29.18 59.40
CA ALA A 3 13.65 -28.24 58.33
C ALA A 3 12.33 -27.56 57.89
N CYS A 4 12.36 -26.26 57.60
CA CYS A 4 11.40 -25.61 56.72
C CYS A 4 12.20 -24.71 55.78
N GLY A 5 12.54 -25.25 54.61
CA GLY A 5 13.32 -24.56 53.58
C GLY A 5 12.44 -23.54 52.88
N LEU A 6 12.90 -22.28 52.85
CA LEU A 6 12.45 -21.32 51.86
C LEU A 6 12.97 -21.76 50.49
N ALA A 7 12.06 -22.39 49.74
CA ALA A 7 12.20 -22.60 48.32
C ALA A 7 12.10 -21.25 47.57
N GLY A 8 12.92 -21.10 46.53
CA GLY A 8 12.52 -20.29 45.37
C GLY A 8 13.13 -18.89 45.24
N ILE A 9 14.46 -18.77 45.17
CA ILE A 9 15.09 -17.72 44.36
C ILE A 9 16.14 -18.39 43.48
N ALA A 10 15.66 -19.16 42.50
CA ALA A 10 16.47 -19.67 41.42
C ALA A 10 16.25 -18.80 40.18
N ILE A 11 17.30 -18.07 39.81
CA ILE A 11 17.69 -17.78 38.42
C ILE A 11 16.61 -17.10 37.57
N LEU A 12 16.45 -15.79 37.74
CA LEU A 12 16.01 -14.90 36.66
C LEU A 12 17.26 -14.26 36.03
N SER A 13 18.07 -15.08 35.37
CA SER A 13 19.22 -14.62 34.59
C SER A 13 18.85 -14.62 33.11
N LEU A 14 19.00 -13.46 32.49
CA LEU A 14 19.10 -13.22 31.04
C LEU A 14 17.97 -13.76 30.16
N LEU A 15 16.95 -12.93 29.94
CA LEU A 15 16.28 -12.77 28.64
C LEU A 15 15.70 -11.34 28.56
N LEU A 16 16.53 -10.34 28.90
CA LEU A 16 16.42 -9.08 28.18
C LEU A 16 16.91 -9.41 26.77
N HIS A 17 15.99 -9.82 25.89
CA HIS A 17 16.18 -9.55 24.48
C HIS A 17 16.38 -8.04 24.42
N SER A 18 17.63 -7.61 24.24
CA SER A 18 17.93 -6.23 23.92
C SER A 18 17.08 -5.93 22.70
N VAL A 19 15.99 -5.19 22.88
CA VAL A 19 15.31 -4.57 21.76
C VAL A 19 16.41 -3.72 21.13
N ALA A 20 16.89 -4.14 19.95
CA ALA A 20 17.89 -3.37 19.24
C ALA A 20 17.35 -1.94 19.15
N ALA A 21 18.16 -0.97 19.59
CA ALA A 21 17.73 0.42 19.59
C ALA A 21 17.35 0.82 18.16
N ALA A 22 16.20 1.47 17.99
CA ALA A 22 15.76 1.97 16.69
C ALA A 22 16.80 2.94 16.12
N VAL A 23 17.11 2.81 14.83
CA VAL A 23 18.08 3.68 14.16
C VAL A 23 17.45 5.06 13.98
N THR A 24 18.15 6.11 14.44
CA THR A 24 17.70 7.49 14.24
C THR A 24 18.84 8.37 13.73
N GLY A 25 18.49 9.35 12.89
CA GLY A 25 19.42 10.35 12.39
C GLY A 25 19.86 10.17 10.93
N PRO A 26 20.90 10.90 10.50
CA PRO A 26 21.32 10.92 9.11
C PRO A 26 21.98 9.61 8.70
N ILE A 27 21.72 9.17 7.46
CA ILE A 27 22.39 8.05 6.81
C ILE A 27 22.82 8.45 5.39
N ALA A 28 23.86 7.82 4.86
CA ALA A 28 24.43 8.11 3.54
C ALA A 28 24.79 6.85 2.74
N THR A 29 24.77 5.67 3.36
CA THR A 29 25.26 4.43 2.74
C THR A 29 24.20 3.32 2.72
N GLU A 30 24.36 2.37 1.79
CA GLU A 30 23.53 1.18 1.73
C GLU A 30 23.56 0.37 3.04
N ALA A 31 24.73 0.26 3.68
CA ALA A 31 24.88 -0.50 4.92
C ALA A 31 24.08 0.10 6.09
N GLU A 32 24.07 1.43 6.20
CA GLU A 32 23.27 2.15 7.19
C GLU A 32 21.78 1.99 6.91
N LEU A 33 21.35 2.11 5.64
CA LEU A 33 19.96 1.87 5.24
C LEU A 33 19.52 0.45 5.57
N ARG A 34 20.34 -0.56 5.29
CA ARG A 34 20.05 -1.96 5.62
C ARG A 34 19.93 -2.17 7.13
N THR A 35 20.75 -1.48 7.92
CA THR A 35 20.66 -1.51 9.39
C THR A 35 19.34 -0.89 9.87
N ALA A 36 18.96 0.26 9.32
CA ALA A 36 17.69 0.91 9.62
C ALA A 36 16.47 0.05 9.24
N VAL A 37 16.52 -0.64 8.10
CA VAL A 37 15.47 -1.59 7.67
C VAL A 37 15.36 -2.77 8.65
N ALA A 38 16.48 -3.31 9.12
CA ALA A 38 16.48 -4.44 10.05
C ALA A 38 15.96 -4.07 11.45
N GLN A 39 16.29 -2.87 11.94
CA GLN A 39 15.98 -2.45 13.31
C GLN A 39 14.72 -1.57 13.41
N GLY A 40 14.26 -1.01 12.29
CA GLY A 40 13.27 0.06 12.27
C GLY A 40 13.86 1.38 12.77
N GLY A 41 13.02 2.43 12.77
CA GLY A 41 13.37 3.74 13.29
C GLY A 41 13.01 4.89 12.36
N ALA A 42 13.74 6.00 12.47
CA ALA A 42 13.47 7.24 11.73
C ALA A 42 14.77 7.86 11.23
N VAL A 43 15.03 7.75 9.93
CA VAL A 43 16.28 8.16 9.30
C VAL A 43 16.07 9.28 8.29
N THR A 44 17.13 10.05 8.03
CA THR A 44 17.16 11.06 6.97
C THR A 44 18.29 10.72 6.00
N LEU A 45 17.98 10.66 4.70
CA LEU A 45 19.03 10.49 3.69
C LEU A 45 19.81 11.79 3.52
N THR A 46 21.13 11.68 3.49
CA THR A 46 22.05 12.81 3.26
C THR A 46 22.80 12.70 1.94
N ALA A 47 22.67 11.57 1.25
CA ALA A 47 23.23 11.30 -0.07
C ALA A 47 22.36 10.28 -0.82
N PRO A 48 22.46 10.20 -2.16
CA PRO A 48 21.91 9.10 -2.92
C PRO A 48 22.53 7.76 -2.53
N ILE A 49 21.73 6.68 -2.55
CA ILE A 49 22.15 5.32 -2.23
C ILE A 49 21.92 4.44 -3.45
N THR A 50 22.95 3.76 -3.94
CA THR A 50 22.83 2.70 -4.94
C THR A 50 22.90 1.35 -4.26
N LEU A 51 21.92 0.48 -4.50
CA LEU A 51 21.93 -0.88 -3.96
C LEU A 51 22.89 -1.75 -4.76
N THR A 52 23.72 -2.50 -4.05
CA THR A 52 24.62 -3.51 -4.65
C THR A 52 23.93 -4.84 -4.93
N GLY A 53 22.71 -5.02 -4.43
CA GLY A 53 21.81 -6.11 -4.79
C GLY A 53 20.94 -6.57 -3.62
N GLY A 54 19.89 -7.33 -3.93
CA GLY A 54 18.97 -7.87 -2.94
C GLY A 54 18.02 -6.80 -2.35
N GLU A 55 16.83 -7.27 -1.97
CA GLU A 55 15.74 -6.42 -1.54
C GLU A 55 15.93 -5.93 -0.09
N LEU A 56 15.44 -4.73 0.20
CA LEU A 56 15.25 -4.22 1.56
C LEU A 56 13.95 -4.80 2.11
N VAL A 57 14.06 -5.93 2.81
CA VAL A 57 12.93 -6.63 3.40
C VAL A 57 12.55 -5.99 4.73
N LEU A 58 11.40 -5.33 4.77
CA LEU A 58 10.91 -4.60 5.92
C LEU A 58 9.78 -5.36 6.62
N SER A 59 10.03 -5.76 7.86
CA SER A 59 9.03 -6.34 8.78
C SER A 59 8.83 -5.45 10.03
N SER A 60 9.55 -4.34 10.12
CA SER A 60 9.52 -3.36 11.20
C SER A 60 8.85 -2.07 10.72
N ILE A 61 8.80 -1.08 11.61
CA ILE A 61 8.36 0.27 11.29
C ILE A 61 9.59 1.10 10.93
N LEU A 62 9.61 1.70 9.75
CA LEU A 62 10.67 2.61 9.30
C LEU A 62 10.07 3.90 8.75
N SER A 63 10.61 5.03 9.20
CA SER A 63 10.38 6.35 8.64
C SER A 63 11.64 6.82 7.92
N ILE A 64 11.50 7.28 6.68
CA ILE A 64 12.59 7.81 5.85
C ILE A 64 12.21 9.22 5.39
N ASP A 65 12.93 10.22 5.89
CA ASP A 65 12.99 11.49 5.17
C ASP A 65 14.02 11.35 4.04
N GLY A 66 13.55 11.29 2.80
CA GLY A 66 14.40 11.20 1.63
C GLY A 66 15.21 12.47 1.39
N ALA A 67 14.78 13.63 1.90
CA ALA A 67 15.41 14.93 1.66
C ALA A 67 15.73 15.18 0.16
N GLY A 68 14.91 14.64 -0.75
CA GLY A 68 15.10 14.71 -2.20
C GLY A 68 16.11 13.70 -2.79
N ASN A 69 16.71 12.83 -1.97
CA ASN A 69 17.68 11.84 -2.42
C ASN A 69 17.04 10.63 -3.10
N THR A 70 17.89 9.88 -3.81
CA THR A 70 17.51 8.70 -4.59
C THR A 70 18.01 7.43 -3.91
N ILE A 71 17.18 6.39 -3.90
CA ILE A 71 17.60 4.99 -3.79
C ILE A 71 17.48 4.36 -5.18
N ASP A 72 18.61 3.97 -5.75
CA ASP A 72 18.74 3.39 -7.08
C ASP A 72 19.06 1.89 -6.96
N ALA A 73 18.29 1.03 -7.64
CA ALA A 73 18.48 -0.43 -7.62
C ALA A 73 19.29 -0.97 -8.81
N GLY A 74 19.90 -0.13 -9.64
CA GLY A 74 20.89 -0.46 -10.67
C GLY A 74 20.40 -1.40 -11.77
N GLY A 75 19.09 -1.61 -11.89
CA GLY A 75 18.47 -2.58 -12.79
C GLY A 75 18.64 -4.04 -12.34
N ILE A 76 19.04 -4.29 -11.09
CA ILE A 76 19.44 -5.62 -10.62
C ILE A 76 18.50 -6.22 -9.57
N SER A 77 17.67 -5.42 -8.89
CA SER A 77 16.74 -5.93 -7.89
C SER A 77 15.51 -5.04 -7.70
N ARG A 78 14.53 -5.56 -6.94
CA ARG A 78 13.55 -4.73 -6.24
C ARG A 78 14.24 -3.92 -5.15
N ILE A 79 13.73 -2.73 -4.84
CA ILE A 79 14.23 -1.90 -3.73
C ILE A 79 13.62 -2.38 -2.42
N PHE A 80 12.29 -2.27 -2.24
CA PHE A 80 11.61 -2.58 -0.97
C PHE A 80 10.66 -3.76 -1.07
N ASN A 81 10.65 -4.60 -0.03
CA ASN A 81 9.65 -5.63 0.19
C ASN A 81 9.06 -5.43 1.59
N VAL A 82 7.94 -4.72 1.64
CA VAL A 82 7.24 -4.41 2.89
C VAL A 82 6.28 -5.54 3.19
N ARG A 83 6.68 -6.43 4.09
CA ARG A 83 5.90 -7.63 4.44
C ARG A 83 4.69 -7.26 5.28
N ALA A 84 3.72 -8.18 5.35
CA ALA A 84 2.63 -8.07 6.31
C ALA A 84 3.18 -7.84 7.73
N GLY A 85 2.67 -6.81 8.41
CA GLY A 85 3.15 -6.36 9.72
C GLY A 85 4.29 -5.33 9.69
N GLY A 86 4.95 -5.13 8.54
CA GLY A 86 5.90 -4.04 8.32
C GLY A 86 5.21 -2.74 7.90
N SER A 87 5.83 -1.61 8.23
CA SER A 87 5.33 -0.28 7.85
C SER A 87 6.44 0.64 7.36
N LEU A 88 6.25 1.25 6.19
CA LEU A 88 7.15 2.27 5.66
C LEU A 88 6.42 3.62 5.57
N PHE A 89 7.01 4.64 6.18
CA PHE A 89 6.64 6.03 6.02
C PHE A 89 7.79 6.72 5.30
N ALA A 90 7.55 7.36 4.17
CA ALA A 90 8.62 8.08 3.49
C ALA A 90 8.16 9.39 2.88
N SER A 91 9.03 10.40 2.91
CA SER A 91 8.79 11.70 2.31
C SER A 91 9.91 12.08 1.35
N ALA A 92 9.60 12.76 0.25
CA ALA A 92 10.58 13.34 -0.68
C ALA A 92 11.68 12.36 -1.12
N LEU A 93 11.28 11.12 -1.45
CA LEU A 93 12.18 10.02 -1.78
C LEU A 93 12.02 9.60 -3.24
N THR A 94 13.15 9.49 -3.96
CA THR A 94 13.18 8.93 -5.32
C THR A 94 13.57 7.46 -5.29
N LEU A 95 12.79 6.60 -5.94
CA LEU A 95 13.01 5.17 -6.10
C LEU A 95 13.12 4.86 -7.60
N SER A 96 14.31 4.43 -8.03
CA SER A 96 14.62 4.38 -9.46
C SER A 96 15.37 3.13 -9.89
N ASN A 97 15.28 2.86 -11.19
CA ASN A 97 16.01 1.80 -11.89
C ASN A 97 15.87 0.42 -11.23
N ALA A 98 14.73 0.14 -10.59
CA ALA A 98 14.50 -1.16 -9.99
C ALA A 98 14.03 -2.16 -11.04
N LYS A 99 14.47 -3.42 -10.92
CA LYS A 99 14.04 -4.50 -11.82
C LYS A 99 13.78 -5.77 -11.03
N SER A 100 12.53 -6.22 -11.05
CA SER A 100 12.10 -7.45 -10.39
C SER A 100 11.57 -8.47 -11.37
N ASN A 101 11.85 -9.76 -11.12
CA ASN A 101 11.22 -10.87 -11.83
C ASN A 101 9.82 -11.23 -11.27
N GLY A 102 9.38 -10.55 -10.21
CA GLY A 102 8.02 -10.63 -9.66
C GLY A 102 7.31 -9.28 -9.65
N SER A 103 6.10 -9.22 -9.09
CA SER A 103 5.33 -7.96 -8.98
C SER A 103 6.06 -6.93 -8.12
N GLY A 104 5.85 -5.64 -8.41
CA GLY A 104 6.50 -4.55 -7.69
C GLY A 104 7.95 -4.41 -8.09
N GLY A 105 8.21 -3.70 -9.19
CA GLY A 105 9.57 -3.49 -9.69
C GLY A 105 10.42 -2.74 -8.67
N ALA A 106 9.95 -1.61 -8.14
CA ALA A 106 10.60 -0.92 -7.02
C ALA A 106 10.15 -1.44 -5.66
N MET A 107 8.84 -1.67 -5.48
CA MET A 107 8.27 -1.98 -4.18
C MET A 107 7.17 -3.03 -4.25
N LEU A 108 7.27 -4.04 -3.39
CA LEU A 108 6.18 -4.98 -3.10
C LEU A 108 5.59 -4.65 -1.73
N VAL A 109 4.28 -4.45 -1.66
CA VAL A 109 3.56 -3.96 -0.47
C VAL A 109 2.53 -4.99 -0.02
N ALA A 110 2.90 -5.78 0.99
CA ALA A 110 1.98 -6.64 1.74
C ALA A 110 1.67 -6.08 3.14
N GLY A 111 2.44 -5.10 3.60
CA GLY A 111 2.20 -4.33 4.82
C GLY A 111 1.60 -2.94 4.53
N VAL A 112 1.95 -1.96 5.37
CA VAL A 112 1.43 -0.59 5.27
C VAL A 112 2.50 0.35 4.73
N VAL A 113 2.18 1.11 3.69
CA VAL A 113 3.09 2.09 3.10
C VAL A 113 2.37 3.42 2.93
N ALA A 114 2.97 4.50 3.45
CA ALA A 114 2.48 5.85 3.26
C ALA A 114 3.63 6.73 2.73
N LEU A 115 3.42 7.32 1.55
CA LEU A 115 4.41 8.08 0.83
C LEU A 115 3.94 9.51 0.59
N ASP A 116 4.78 10.47 0.96
CA ASP A 116 4.59 11.88 0.67
C ASP A 116 5.59 12.36 -0.38
N SER A 117 5.07 12.83 -1.49
CA SER A 117 5.82 13.34 -2.63
C SER A 117 6.91 12.37 -3.13
N PRO A 118 6.61 11.07 -3.31
CA PRO A 118 7.59 10.12 -3.84
C PRO A 118 7.81 10.33 -5.34
N VAL A 119 8.98 9.91 -5.83
CA VAL A 119 9.25 9.78 -7.25
C VAL A 119 9.59 8.33 -7.56
N PHE A 120 8.86 7.71 -8.49
CA PHE A 120 9.16 6.38 -9.02
C PHE A 120 9.47 6.50 -10.51
N THR A 121 10.72 6.27 -10.89
CA THR A 121 11.14 6.37 -12.29
C THR A 121 11.88 5.13 -12.79
N ASP A 122 11.55 4.72 -14.01
CA ASP A 122 12.27 3.68 -14.77
C ASP A 122 12.33 2.31 -14.05
N ASN A 123 11.30 2.00 -13.26
CA ASN A 123 11.18 0.74 -12.55
C ASN A 123 10.44 -0.31 -13.39
N GLN A 124 10.83 -1.58 -13.26
CA GLN A 124 10.39 -2.65 -14.15
C GLN A 124 10.02 -3.93 -13.38
N ALA A 125 8.82 -4.46 -13.65
CA ALA A 125 8.41 -5.79 -13.26
C ALA A 125 8.34 -6.67 -14.53
N VAL A 126 9.29 -7.60 -14.70
CA VAL A 126 9.50 -8.34 -15.97
C VAL A 126 9.03 -9.79 -15.95
N GLY A 127 8.46 -10.26 -14.83
CA GLY A 127 7.89 -11.60 -14.73
C GLY A 127 6.61 -11.77 -15.56
N VAL A 128 6.34 -12.95 -16.07
CA VAL A 128 5.22 -13.21 -17.01
C VAL A 128 3.85 -12.77 -16.47
N LEU A 129 3.65 -12.85 -15.16
CA LEU A 129 2.42 -12.42 -14.48
C LEU A 129 2.69 -11.30 -13.46
N SER A 130 3.76 -10.54 -13.62
CA SER A 130 4.12 -9.50 -12.67
C SER A 130 3.43 -8.17 -12.98
N GLY A 131 2.78 -7.61 -11.97
CA GLY A 131 2.23 -6.27 -12.04
C GLY A 131 3.04 -5.22 -11.27
N GLY A 132 2.74 -3.95 -11.51
CA GLY A 132 3.26 -2.85 -10.72
C GLY A 132 4.73 -2.57 -11.03
N GLY A 133 5.01 -1.93 -12.17
CA GLY A 133 6.39 -1.64 -12.57
C GLY A 133 7.14 -0.81 -11.52
N ALA A 134 6.42 0.09 -10.85
CA ALA A 134 6.89 0.73 -9.62
C ALA A 134 6.44 -0.07 -8.39
N ILE A 135 5.12 -0.16 -8.15
CA ILE A 135 4.56 -0.68 -6.90
C ILE A 135 3.53 -1.76 -7.19
N ALA A 136 3.63 -2.90 -6.52
CA ALA A 136 2.53 -3.86 -6.41
C ALA A 136 2.04 -3.95 -4.98
N VAL A 137 0.73 -3.79 -4.78
CA VAL A 137 0.06 -3.91 -3.48
C VAL A 137 -0.70 -5.21 -3.43
N VAL A 138 -0.43 -6.05 -2.44
CA VAL A 138 -0.87 -7.45 -2.40
C VAL A 138 -1.40 -7.85 -1.03
N GLY A 139 -2.39 -8.74 -1.02
CA GLY A 139 -2.96 -9.32 0.19
C GLY A 139 -3.82 -8.34 1.01
N SER A 140 -4.59 -8.88 1.95
CA SER A 140 -5.58 -8.12 2.73
C SER A 140 -5.00 -7.10 3.71
N SER A 141 -3.71 -7.22 4.04
CA SER A 141 -2.97 -6.24 4.84
C SER A 141 -2.22 -5.22 3.99
N GLY A 142 -2.14 -5.43 2.67
CA GLY A 142 -1.47 -4.53 1.75
C GLY A 142 -2.23 -3.21 1.62
N SER A 143 -1.63 -2.13 2.12
CA SER A 143 -2.22 -0.80 2.10
C SER A 143 -1.20 0.22 1.64
N LEU A 144 -1.51 0.91 0.56
CA LEU A 144 -0.71 2.00 0.01
C LEU A 144 -1.47 3.32 0.15
N THR A 145 -0.81 4.34 0.67
CA THR A 145 -1.25 5.73 0.59
C THR A 145 -0.17 6.56 -0.09
N VAL A 146 -0.52 7.31 -1.13
CA VAL A 146 0.40 8.23 -1.84
C VAL A 146 -0.22 9.61 -1.91
N ARG A 147 0.53 10.61 -1.46
CA ARG A 147 0.18 12.03 -1.61
C ARG A 147 1.23 12.72 -2.47
N GLY A 148 0.85 13.33 -3.59
CA GLY A 148 1.75 14.18 -4.38
C GLY A 148 2.83 13.44 -5.17
N GLY A 149 2.63 12.18 -5.55
CA GLY A 149 3.65 11.36 -6.19
C GLY A 149 3.86 11.60 -7.69
N SER A 150 5.05 11.27 -8.18
CA SER A 150 5.38 11.23 -9.62
C SER A 150 5.80 9.82 -10.03
N PHE A 151 5.11 9.25 -11.02
CA PHE A 151 5.37 7.92 -11.57
C PHE A 151 5.68 8.05 -13.05
N SER A 152 6.94 7.86 -13.45
CA SER A 152 7.41 8.04 -14.83
C SER A 152 8.15 6.84 -15.40
N GLY A 153 7.84 6.46 -16.63
CA GLY A 153 8.63 5.45 -17.37
C GLY A 153 8.63 4.05 -16.73
N ASN A 154 7.69 3.76 -15.83
CA ASN A 154 7.62 2.46 -15.18
C ASN A 154 6.94 1.44 -16.12
N THR A 155 7.41 0.19 -16.07
CA THR A 155 6.91 -0.87 -16.97
C THR A 155 6.61 -2.19 -16.27
N ALA A 156 5.51 -2.83 -16.67
CA ALA A 156 5.10 -4.15 -16.16
C ALA A 156 4.26 -4.91 -17.19
N ASN A 157 3.83 -6.14 -16.85
CA ASN A 157 2.77 -6.80 -17.62
C ASN A 157 1.38 -6.23 -17.29
N PHE A 158 1.18 -5.85 -16.04
CA PHE A 158 -0.06 -5.37 -15.46
C PHE A 158 0.23 -4.11 -14.65
N GLY A 159 -0.50 -3.01 -14.81
CA GLY A 159 -0.26 -1.81 -14.01
C GLY A 159 1.15 -1.25 -14.20
N GLY A 160 1.41 -0.53 -15.29
CA GLY A 160 2.77 -0.11 -15.65
C GLY A 160 3.50 0.63 -14.54
N ALA A 161 2.79 1.41 -13.72
CA ALA A 161 3.29 1.96 -12.47
C ALA A 161 2.80 1.17 -11.25
N ILE A 162 1.47 1.11 -11.04
CA ILE A 162 0.87 0.54 -9.83
C ILE A 162 -0.04 -0.63 -10.21
N ASP A 163 0.10 -1.74 -9.51
CA ASP A 163 -0.87 -2.83 -9.55
C ASP A 163 -1.44 -3.09 -8.15
N VAL A 164 -2.76 -3.18 -8.07
CA VAL A 164 -3.51 -3.41 -6.82
C VAL A 164 -4.22 -4.75 -6.94
N GLU A 165 -3.64 -5.75 -6.29
CA GLU A 165 -4.08 -7.15 -6.36
C GLU A 165 -5.18 -7.47 -5.33
N SER A 166 -5.60 -8.73 -5.29
CA SER A 166 -6.73 -9.19 -4.49
C SER A 166 -6.63 -8.85 -3.00
N GLY A 167 -7.65 -8.15 -2.51
CA GLY A 167 -7.81 -7.76 -1.12
C GLY A 167 -6.95 -6.57 -0.67
N ALA A 168 -6.09 -6.05 -1.56
CA ALA A 168 -5.25 -4.90 -1.28
C ALA A 168 -6.00 -3.58 -1.47
N LYS A 169 -5.46 -2.51 -0.88
CA LYS A 169 -5.99 -1.16 -0.97
C LYS A 169 -4.91 -0.15 -1.40
N ALA A 170 -5.26 0.75 -2.29
CA ALA A 170 -4.45 1.91 -2.65
C ALA A 170 -5.28 3.21 -2.63
N ASP A 171 -4.81 4.20 -1.87
CA ASP A 171 -5.32 5.57 -1.88
C ASP A 171 -4.24 6.49 -2.48
N VAL A 172 -4.52 7.09 -3.63
CA VAL A 172 -3.56 7.93 -4.36
C VAL A 172 -4.19 9.29 -4.64
N GLY A 173 -3.52 10.35 -4.21
CA GLY A 173 -3.99 11.71 -4.45
C GLY A 173 -2.90 12.63 -4.96
N PHE A 174 -3.32 13.64 -5.73
CA PHE A 174 -2.47 14.71 -6.23
C PHE A 174 -1.25 14.22 -7.03
N SER A 175 -1.36 13.06 -7.68
CA SER A 175 -0.22 12.38 -8.27
C SER A 175 -0.22 12.46 -9.80
N THR A 176 0.96 12.33 -10.40
CA THR A 176 1.17 12.36 -11.85
C THR A 176 1.73 11.04 -12.34
N PHE A 177 1.10 10.48 -13.37
CA PHE A 177 1.51 9.25 -14.06
C PHE A 177 1.86 9.57 -15.51
N THR A 178 3.15 9.48 -15.85
CA THR A 178 3.64 9.86 -17.18
C THR A 178 4.38 8.71 -17.86
N ASN A 179 4.01 8.40 -19.11
CA ASN A 179 4.71 7.42 -19.95
C ASN A 179 4.92 6.05 -19.26
N ASN A 180 4.00 5.64 -18.40
CA ASN A 180 4.02 4.29 -17.84
C ASN A 180 3.43 3.32 -18.87
N ARG A 181 3.96 2.09 -18.90
CA ARG A 181 3.58 1.11 -19.92
C ARG A 181 3.31 -0.25 -19.33
N ALA A 182 2.13 -0.79 -19.63
CA ALA A 182 1.83 -2.19 -19.38
C ALA A 182 1.77 -2.98 -20.69
N VAL A 183 2.25 -4.22 -20.66
CA VAL A 183 2.18 -5.12 -21.82
C VAL A 183 0.75 -5.59 -22.08
N THR A 184 -0.05 -5.78 -21.03
CA THR A 184 -1.41 -6.32 -21.13
C THR A 184 -2.48 -5.28 -20.78
N SER A 185 -2.38 -4.67 -19.60
CA SER A 185 -3.44 -3.80 -19.10
C SER A 185 -3.01 -2.80 -18.05
N GLY A 186 -3.75 -1.68 -17.98
CA GLY A 186 -3.52 -0.63 -16.98
C GLY A 186 -2.19 0.06 -17.20
N GLY A 187 -2.07 0.88 -18.24
CA GLY A 187 -0.77 1.45 -18.63
C GLY A 187 -0.09 2.23 -17.50
N ALA A 188 -0.86 2.90 -16.65
CA ALA A 188 -0.38 3.40 -15.36
C ALA A 188 -0.81 2.52 -14.20
N ILE A 189 -2.11 2.30 -14.03
CA ILE A 189 -2.67 1.62 -12.86
C ILE A 189 -3.54 0.45 -13.29
N GLN A 190 -3.40 -0.68 -12.61
CA GLN A 190 -4.34 -1.78 -12.67
C GLN A 190 -4.90 -2.09 -11.28
N VAL A 191 -6.18 -2.45 -11.25
CA VAL A 191 -6.88 -2.93 -10.06
C VAL A 191 -7.60 -4.22 -10.45
N LEU A 192 -7.32 -5.31 -9.73
CA LEU A 192 -7.84 -6.63 -10.06
C LEU A 192 -8.36 -7.39 -8.82
N ASP A 193 -9.24 -8.36 -9.06
CA ASP A 193 -9.67 -9.40 -8.12
C ASP A 193 -10.06 -8.90 -6.71
N SER A 194 -11.00 -7.96 -6.61
CA SER A 194 -11.44 -7.33 -5.35
C SER A 194 -10.43 -6.37 -4.70
N GLY A 195 -9.40 -5.94 -5.43
CA GLY A 195 -8.62 -4.77 -5.06
C GLY A 195 -9.46 -3.50 -4.97
N ASN A 196 -9.02 -2.54 -4.16
CA ASN A 196 -9.70 -1.26 -3.97
C ASN A 196 -8.78 -0.08 -4.26
N LEU A 197 -9.20 0.80 -5.16
CA LEU A 197 -8.51 2.02 -5.52
C LEU A 197 -9.35 3.25 -5.18
N LEU A 198 -8.77 4.20 -4.45
CA LEU A 198 -9.25 5.57 -4.36
C LEU A 198 -8.27 6.50 -5.05
N LEU A 199 -8.71 7.17 -6.12
CA LEU A 199 -8.04 8.34 -6.67
C LEU A 199 -8.74 9.58 -6.12
N SER A 200 -8.08 10.28 -5.20
CA SER A 200 -8.68 11.43 -4.51
C SER A 200 -8.02 12.76 -4.85
N GLU A 201 -8.82 13.81 -4.77
CA GLU A 201 -8.42 15.22 -4.80
C GLU A 201 -8.70 15.95 -3.48
N ALA A 202 -9.18 15.21 -2.47
CA ALA A 202 -9.41 15.74 -1.14
C ALA A 202 -8.34 15.26 -0.18
N ASP A 203 -7.74 16.22 0.53
CA ASP A 203 -6.91 15.98 1.69
C ASP A 203 -7.57 16.65 2.89
N ASN A 204 -7.67 15.96 4.02
CA ASN A 204 -8.15 16.55 5.27
C ASN A 204 -7.14 17.54 5.88
N THR A 205 -5.93 17.61 5.33
CA THR A 205 -4.80 18.40 5.85
C THR A 205 -4.35 19.55 4.95
N VAL A 206 -4.82 19.62 3.70
CA VAL A 206 -4.46 20.65 2.71
C VAL A 206 -5.72 21.11 1.96
N THR A 207 -5.77 22.36 1.46
CA THR A 207 -6.78 22.77 0.47
C THR A 207 -6.84 21.78 -0.69
N PRO A 208 -8.03 21.44 -1.24
CA PRO A 208 -8.17 20.46 -2.33
C PRO A 208 -7.14 20.76 -3.43
N GLY A 209 -6.18 19.85 -3.58
CA GLY A 209 -5.07 19.99 -4.50
C GLY A 209 -5.46 19.67 -5.94
N THR A 210 -4.47 19.68 -6.83
CA THR A 210 -4.67 19.39 -8.26
C THR A 210 -5.05 17.93 -8.54
N PRO A 211 -5.86 17.66 -9.57
CA PRO A 211 -6.23 16.32 -9.98
C PRO A 211 -5.09 15.35 -10.19
N ASN A 212 -5.39 14.06 -9.98
CA ASN A 212 -4.53 13.01 -10.51
C ASN A 212 -4.45 13.14 -12.04
N THR A 213 -3.22 13.18 -12.55
CA THR A 213 -2.95 13.42 -13.97
C THR A 213 -2.29 12.21 -14.60
N PHE A 214 -2.76 11.82 -15.79
CA PHE A 214 -2.31 10.67 -16.55
C PHE A 214 -1.93 11.12 -17.96
N ASN A 215 -0.64 11.11 -18.28
CA ASN A 215 -0.12 11.56 -19.57
C ASN A 215 0.68 10.46 -20.30
N GLY A 216 0.30 10.13 -21.53
CA GLY A 216 1.12 9.26 -22.38
C GLY A 216 1.24 7.81 -21.88
N ASN A 217 0.35 7.36 -20.98
CA ASN A 217 0.38 5.99 -20.48
C ASN A 217 -0.18 5.03 -21.54
N THR A 218 0.38 3.82 -21.62
CA THR A 218 0.06 2.89 -22.70
C THR A 218 -0.16 1.46 -22.23
N ALA A 219 -1.23 0.83 -22.70
CA ALA A 219 -1.49 -0.61 -22.54
C ALA A 219 -2.56 -1.07 -23.54
N PRO A 220 -2.62 -2.34 -23.95
CA PRO A 220 -3.70 -2.81 -24.81
C PRO A 220 -5.11 -2.58 -24.25
N LEU A 221 -5.28 -2.72 -22.93
CA LEU A 221 -6.55 -2.52 -22.22
C LEU A 221 -6.37 -1.49 -21.09
N GLY A 222 -7.10 -0.38 -21.13
CA GLY A 222 -6.98 0.65 -20.10
C GLY A 222 -5.63 1.37 -20.18
N GLY A 223 -5.46 2.25 -21.17
CA GLY A 223 -4.18 2.92 -21.44
C GLY A 223 -3.67 3.71 -20.23
N ALA A 224 -4.56 4.29 -19.41
CA ALA A 224 -4.20 4.83 -18.11
C ALA A 224 -4.55 3.86 -16.97
N VAL A 225 -5.83 3.50 -16.85
CA VAL A 225 -6.35 2.72 -15.71
C VAL A 225 -7.18 1.53 -16.22
N MET A 226 -6.93 0.34 -15.68
CA MET A 226 -7.82 -0.81 -15.84
C MET A 226 -8.41 -1.24 -14.49
N VAL A 227 -9.71 -1.54 -14.47
CA VAL A 227 -10.43 -2.09 -13.30
C VAL A 227 -11.17 -3.37 -13.68
N ASP A 228 -10.72 -4.51 -13.14
CA ASP A 228 -11.30 -5.83 -13.41
C ASP A 228 -11.70 -6.56 -12.13
N GLN A 229 -12.97 -6.91 -12.00
CA GLN A 229 -13.52 -7.56 -10.79
C GLN A 229 -13.18 -6.81 -9.49
N ALA A 230 -13.06 -5.49 -9.56
CA ALA A 230 -12.49 -4.67 -8.50
C ALA A 230 -13.28 -3.37 -8.28
N ALA A 231 -12.98 -2.65 -7.20
CA ALA A 231 -13.62 -1.36 -6.90
C ALA A 231 -12.66 -0.20 -7.14
N ALA A 232 -13.14 0.83 -7.82
CA ALA A 232 -12.43 2.09 -7.98
C ALA A 232 -13.36 3.28 -7.70
N GLN A 233 -12.86 4.23 -6.92
CA GLN A 233 -13.47 5.55 -6.73
C GLN A 233 -12.52 6.58 -7.31
N ILE A 234 -12.97 7.33 -8.31
CA ILE A 234 -12.14 8.31 -9.01
C ILE A 234 -12.78 9.68 -8.86
N CYS A 235 -12.20 10.49 -8.00
CA CYS A 235 -12.58 11.88 -7.87
C CYS A 235 -11.63 12.75 -8.68
N GLY A 236 -12.12 13.18 -9.83
CA GLY A 236 -11.39 13.92 -10.85
C GLY A 236 -10.23 13.15 -11.50
N PHE A 237 -10.05 13.42 -12.79
CA PHE A 237 -9.13 12.69 -13.66
C PHE A 237 -8.72 13.58 -14.83
N ARG A 238 -7.41 13.73 -15.04
CA ARG A 238 -6.86 14.45 -16.19
C ARG A 238 -6.03 13.53 -17.07
N GLY A 239 -6.68 12.90 -18.05
CA GLY A 239 -6.03 12.05 -19.04
C GLY A 239 -5.67 12.80 -20.31
N THR A 240 -4.40 12.79 -20.70
CA THR A 240 -3.93 13.31 -22.00
C THR A 240 -3.06 12.28 -22.68
N SER A 241 -3.22 12.11 -24.00
CA SER A 241 -2.36 11.24 -24.82
C SER A 241 -2.19 9.79 -24.34
N ASN A 242 -3.05 9.30 -23.45
CA ASN A 242 -3.04 7.89 -23.06
C ASN A 242 -3.55 7.06 -24.24
N ALA A 243 -2.94 5.89 -24.45
CA ALA A 243 -3.22 5.07 -25.63
C ALA A 243 -3.54 3.63 -25.24
N ALA A 244 -4.58 3.09 -25.88
CA ALA A 244 -4.88 1.67 -25.84
C ALA A 244 -5.07 1.10 -27.24
N THR A 245 -4.48 -0.06 -27.51
CA THR A 245 -4.60 -0.72 -28.82
C THR A 245 -5.94 -1.42 -29.00
N THR A 246 -6.59 -1.81 -27.89
CA THR A 246 -7.83 -2.58 -27.92
C THR A 246 -8.98 -1.77 -27.33
N ASN A 247 -8.93 -1.40 -26.04
CA ASN A 247 -10.05 -0.71 -25.40
C ASN A 247 -9.61 0.29 -24.32
N GLY A 248 -10.35 1.40 -24.23
CA GLY A 248 -10.23 2.38 -23.14
C GLY A 248 -8.86 3.04 -23.07
N PRO A 249 -8.54 4.01 -23.94
CA PRO A 249 -7.25 4.71 -23.90
C PRO A 249 -7.00 5.37 -22.54
N ASN A 250 -8.05 5.80 -21.83
CA ASN A 250 -7.94 6.29 -20.47
C ASN A 250 -8.34 5.19 -19.47
N ILE A 251 -9.64 5.01 -19.22
CA ILE A 251 -10.14 4.07 -18.21
C ILE A 251 -10.88 2.93 -18.91
N TYR A 252 -10.60 1.68 -18.53
CA TYR A 252 -11.31 0.49 -19.00
C TYR A 252 -11.81 -0.39 -17.85
N LEU A 253 -13.07 -0.84 -17.93
CA LEU A 253 -13.70 -1.74 -16.95
C LEU A 253 -14.20 -3.00 -17.62
N THR A 254 -13.89 -4.16 -17.08
CA THR A 254 -14.10 -5.45 -17.78
C THR A 254 -15.16 -6.38 -17.19
N ALA A 255 -15.45 -6.31 -15.89
CA ALA A 255 -16.31 -7.31 -15.24
C ALA A 255 -17.60 -6.77 -14.63
N LYS A 256 -18.58 -7.68 -14.47
CA LYS A 256 -19.85 -7.47 -13.73
C LYS A 256 -19.66 -7.03 -12.29
N ASN A 257 -18.54 -7.39 -11.68
CA ASN A 257 -18.25 -7.03 -10.28
C ASN A 257 -17.35 -5.79 -10.19
N SER A 258 -16.96 -5.20 -11.33
CA SER A 258 -16.23 -3.94 -11.32
C SER A 258 -17.18 -2.81 -10.93
N THR A 259 -16.82 -2.04 -9.91
CA THR A 259 -17.56 -0.82 -9.54
C THR A 259 -16.67 0.39 -9.78
N LEU A 260 -17.21 1.37 -10.50
CA LEU A 260 -16.58 2.67 -10.68
C LEU A 260 -17.56 3.76 -10.27
N THR A 261 -17.18 4.50 -9.24
CA THR A 261 -17.80 5.78 -8.91
C THR A 261 -16.87 6.87 -9.40
N PHE A 262 -17.40 7.81 -10.17
CA PHE A 262 -16.61 8.92 -10.67
C PHE A 262 -17.33 10.26 -10.55
N PHE A 263 -16.54 11.32 -10.44
CA PHE A 263 -17.02 12.68 -10.26
C PHE A 263 -16.28 13.64 -11.19
N ASP A 264 -17.01 14.58 -11.78
CA ASP A 264 -16.49 15.75 -12.50
C ASP A 264 -15.54 15.48 -13.68
N PHE A 265 -15.75 14.40 -14.45
CA PHE A 265 -15.14 14.26 -15.77
C PHE A 265 -16.04 13.54 -16.78
N PRO A 266 -15.81 13.74 -18.11
CA PRO A 266 -16.66 13.18 -19.14
C PRO A 266 -16.68 11.65 -19.14
N ALA A 267 -17.86 11.05 -19.23
CA ALA A 267 -18.01 9.60 -19.33
C ALA A 267 -17.27 9.00 -20.56
N THR A 268 -16.92 9.81 -21.56
CA THR A 268 -16.13 9.41 -22.73
C THR A 268 -14.71 8.95 -22.38
N PHE A 269 -14.20 9.29 -21.21
CA PHE A 269 -12.91 8.76 -20.71
C PHE A 269 -13.02 7.29 -20.27
N VAL A 270 -14.23 6.79 -20.10
CA VAL A 270 -14.50 5.44 -19.59
C VAL A 270 -15.03 4.56 -20.71
N THR A 271 -14.39 3.42 -20.92
CA THR A 271 -14.89 2.35 -21.77
C THR A 271 -15.22 1.14 -20.91
N THR A 272 -16.31 0.44 -21.21
CA THR A 272 -16.73 -0.76 -20.49
C THR A 272 -16.83 -1.95 -21.43
N ALA A 273 -16.44 -3.13 -20.93
CA ALA A 273 -16.69 -4.38 -21.62
C ALA A 273 -18.18 -4.74 -21.61
N PRO A 274 -18.66 -5.55 -22.58
CA PRO A 274 -20.02 -6.04 -22.58
C PRO A 274 -20.38 -6.74 -21.27
N GLY A 275 -21.44 -6.27 -20.60
CA GLY A 275 -21.92 -6.84 -19.35
C GLY A 275 -21.24 -6.32 -18.08
N ALA A 276 -20.26 -5.41 -18.16
CA ALA A 276 -19.80 -4.68 -16.98
C ALA A 276 -20.90 -3.74 -16.45
N VAL A 277 -20.86 -3.42 -15.15
CA VAL A 277 -21.82 -2.49 -14.54
C VAL A 277 -21.67 -1.12 -15.17
N THR A 278 -22.79 -0.43 -15.42
CA THR A 278 -22.77 0.96 -15.85
C THR A 278 -22.03 1.80 -14.79
N PRO A 279 -20.95 2.50 -15.17
CA PRO A 279 -20.25 3.41 -14.28
C PRO A 279 -21.24 4.38 -13.63
N LEU A 280 -21.15 4.57 -12.32
CA LEU A 280 -22.06 5.44 -11.60
C LEU A 280 -21.49 6.86 -11.58
N ASN A 281 -22.04 7.72 -12.44
CA ASN A 281 -21.78 9.15 -12.37
C ASN A 281 -22.63 9.75 -11.26
N GLN A 282 -22.01 10.15 -10.15
CA GLN A 282 -22.72 10.79 -9.05
C GLN A 282 -22.54 12.31 -9.10
N PRO A 283 -23.55 13.10 -8.70
CA PRO A 283 -23.35 14.53 -8.49
C PRO A 283 -22.22 14.72 -7.47
N PHE A 284 -21.33 15.68 -7.72
CA PHE A 284 -20.22 15.97 -6.82
C PHE A 284 -20.76 16.42 -5.46
N LEU A 285 -20.73 15.52 -4.48
CA LEU A 285 -21.07 15.80 -3.07
C LEU A 285 -19.80 15.98 -2.21
N GLY A 286 -18.64 16.06 -2.86
CA GLY A 286 -17.31 16.06 -2.24
C GLY A 286 -16.55 14.76 -2.49
N CYS A 287 -15.25 14.87 -2.77
CA CYS A 287 -14.38 13.70 -2.89
C CYS A 287 -14.21 13.00 -1.54
N PRO A 288 -14.15 11.65 -1.51
CA PRO A 288 -13.67 10.93 -0.34
C PRO A 288 -12.23 11.40 -0.03
N PRO A 289 -11.91 11.84 1.20
CA PRO A 289 -10.56 12.26 1.52
C PRO A 289 -9.61 11.06 1.50
N LEU A 290 -8.33 11.33 1.21
CA LEU A 290 -7.28 10.32 1.40
C LEU A 290 -7.34 9.78 2.83
N SER A 291 -7.05 8.47 2.98
CA SER A 291 -6.73 7.94 4.32
C SER A 291 -5.63 8.79 4.93
N ALA A 292 -5.75 9.09 6.23
CA ALA A 292 -4.73 9.85 6.93
C ALA A 292 -3.35 9.21 6.67
N LEU A 293 -2.37 10.04 6.30
CA LEU A 293 -0.97 9.69 6.39
C LEU A 293 -0.64 9.60 7.87
N SER A 294 -1.06 8.52 8.54
CA SER A 294 -0.74 8.32 9.94
C SER A 294 0.72 7.88 10.00
N PRO A 295 1.68 8.70 10.45
CA PRO A 295 2.98 8.15 10.81
C PRO A 295 2.72 7.07 11.87
N ALA A 296 3.51 6.00 11.85
CA ALA A 296 3.55 5.14 13.03
C ALA A 296 3.83 6.03 14.25
N PRO A 297 3.12 5.83 15.38
CA PRO A 297 3.48 6.53 16.61
C PRO A 297 4.98 6.33 16.82
N ALA A 298 5.70 7.44 17.02
CA ALA A 298 7.10 7.37 17.41
C ALA A 298 7.23 6.32 18.51
N PRO A 299 8.21 5.40 18.45
CA PRO A 299 8.41 4.45 19.53
C PRO A 299 8.47 5.28 20.80
N ALA A 300 7.52 5.08 21.70
CA ALA A 300 7.43 5.84 22.93
C ALA A 300 8.82 5.77 23.55
N VAL A 301 9.47 6.93 23.71
CA VAL A 301 10.69 7.01 24.50
C VAL A 301 10.27 6.45 25.85
N ALA A 302 10.70 5.23 26.17
CA ALA A 302 10.46 4.66 27.47
C ALA A 302 10.90 5.72 28.48
N PRO A 303 10.06 6.10 29.45
CA PRO A 303 10.43 7.11 30.43
C PRO A 303 11.80 6.71 30.98
N ALA A 304 12.75 7.66 30.94
CA ALA A 304 14.09 7.44 31.45
C ALA A 304 13.96 6.74 32.81
N PRO A 305 14.66 5.61 33.04
CA PRO A 305 14.58 4.94 34.33
C PRO A 305 14.86 6.00 35.39
N ALA A 306 13.96 6.09 36.37
CA ALA A 306 14.09 7.04 37.47
C ALA A 306 15.53 6.96 38.01
N PRO A 307 16.20 8.09 38.27
CA PRO A 307 17.57 8.09 38.77
C PRO A 307 17.63 7.12 39.95
N ALA A 308 18.45 6.08 39.81
CA ALA A 308 18.63 5.08 40.84
C ALA A 308 18.95 5.83 42.14
N VAL A 309 18.14 5.62 43.17
CA VAL A 309 18.44 6.09 44.52
C VAL A 309 19.83 5.57 44.86
N ALA A 310 20.76 6.50 45.10
CA ALA A 310 22.13 6.16 45.44
C ALA A 310 22.14 5.11 46.56
N PRO A 311 22.86 3.99 46.41
CA PRO A 311 22.96 3.02 47.48
C PRO A 311 23.58 3.69 48.71
N ALA A 312 22.98 3.45 49.87
CA ALA A 312 23.50 3.89 51.16
C ALA A 312 24.97 3.47 51.33
N PRO A 313 25.83 4.29 51.97
CA PRO A 313 27.24 3.98 52.11
C PRO A 313 27.42 2.63 52.83
N ALA A 314 28.15 1.72 52.19
CA ALA A 314 28.49 0.43 52.74
C ALA A 314 29.29 0.61 54.04
N LYS A 315 28.87 -0.08 55.10
CA LYS A 315 29.66 -0.20 56.33
C LYS A 315 30.94 -0.97 56.01
N THR A 316 32.08 -0.36 56.34
CA THR A 316 33.41 -0.96 56.30
C THR A 316 33.44 -2.19 57.21
N VAL A 317 33.60 -3.37 56.64
CA VAL A 317 33.94 -4.60 57.37
C VAL A 317 35.41 -4.92 57.07
N ALA A 318 36.15 -5.22 58.14
CA ALA A 318 37.59 -5.49 58.17
C ALA A 318 38.02 -6.62 57.21
N PRO A 319 39.29 -6.63 56.75
CA PRO A 319 39.75 -7.59 55.76
C PRO A 319 39.87 -9.00 56.36
N ALA A 320 39.25 -9.97 55.71
CA ALA A 320 39.41 -11.40 56.01
C ALA A 320 40.62 -11.98 55.26
N VAL A 321 41.27 -12.93 55.94
CA VAL A 321 42.54 -13.59 55.64
C VAL A 321 42.54 -14.33 54.28
N ALA A 322 43.69 -14.30 53.59
CA ALA A 322 43.91 -14.92 52.28
C ALA A 322 43.79 -16.46 52.31
N PRO A 323 43.14 -17.09 51.31
CA PRO A 323 43.14 -18.55 51.18
C PRO A 323 44.39 -19.08 50.46
N ALA A 324 44.81 -20.28 50.87
CA ALA A 324 45.96 -21.04 50.37
C ALA A 324 45.80 -21.54 48.92
N PRO A 325 46.89 -21.81 48.18
CA PRO A 325 46.82 -22.17 46.76
C PRO A 325 46.33 -23.60 46.52
N ALA A 326 45.49 -23.77 45.50
CA ALA A 326 44.96 -25.06 45.02
C ALA A 326 45.95 -25.78 44.07
N PRO A 327 45.91 -27.12 43.95
CA PRO A 327 46.92 -27.91 43.28
C PRO A 327 46.82 -27.90 41.74
N VAL A 328 47.98 -28.02 41.11
CA VAL A 328 48.20 -28.08 39.65
C VAL A 328 47.61 -29.37 39.07
N VAL A 329 46.68 -29.25 38.11
CA VAL A 329 46.17 -30.37 37.31
C VAL A 329 46.84 -30.32 35.94
N THR A 330 47.55 -31.40 35.58
CA THR A 330 48.21 -31.58 34.29
C THR A 330 47.21 -31.92 33.17
N PRO A 331 47.47 -31.53 31.90
CA PRO A 331 46.56 -31.78 30.80
C PRO A 331 46.56 -33.25 30.35
N ARG A 332 45.35 -33.78 30.12
CA ARG A 332 45.07 -35.12 29.56
C ARG A 332 45.28 -35.11 28.03
N PRO A 333 45.85 -36.18 27.43
CA PRO A 333 46.19 -36.19 26.00
C PRO A 333 44.97 -36.22 25.08
N THR A 334 45.07 -35.48 23.98
CA THR A 334 44.08 -35.34 22.91
C THR A 334 44.01 -36.62 22.07
N VAL A 335 42.82 -37.22 21.94
CA VAL A 335 42.57 -38.33 21.02
C VAL A 335 42.13 -37.75 19.67
N THR A 336 42.90 -38.01 18.62
CA THR A 336 42.61 -37.62 17.23
C THR A 336 41.68 -38.68 16.61
N VAL A 337 40.51 -38.26 16.12
CA VAL A 337 39.61 -39.11 15.33
C VAL A 337 39.92 -38.85 13.84
N PRO A 338 40.12 -39.87 12.99
CA PRO A 338 40.35 -39.66 11.56
C PRO A 338 39.06 -39.25 10.85
N VAL A 339 39.15 -38.18 10.06
CA VAL A 339 38.06 -37.68 9.21
C VAL A 339 38.07 -38.43 7.89
N THR A 340 37.01 -39.18 7.60
CA THR A 340 36.79 -39.83 6.30
C THR A 340 36.29 -38.80 5.27
N PRO A 341 36.84 -38.72 4.05
CA PRO A 341 36.37 -37.76 3.05
C PRO A 341 35.03 -38.18 2.44
N ALA A 342 34.13 -37.21 2.27
CA ALA A 342 32.84 -37.37 1.59
C ALA A 342 33.03 -37.57 0.07
N PRO A 343 32.18 -38.38 -0.60
CA PRO A 343 32.32 -38.66 -2.02
C PRO A 343 31.91 -37.47 -2.90
N THR A 344 32.77 -37.18 -3.89
CA THR A 344 32.61 -36.21 -4.96
C THR A 344 31.40 -36.53 -5.84
N LYS A 345 30.47 -35.58 -5.98
CA LYS A 345 29.34 -35.69 -6.90
C LYS A 345 29.81 -35.38 -8.33
N VAL A 346 29.75 -36.39 -9.19
CA VAL A 346 30.03 -36.30 -10.63
C VAL A 346 28.96 -35.44 -11.30
N VAL A 347 29.39 -34.40 -12.00
CA VAL A 347 28.56 -33.52 -12.84
C VAL A 347 28.28 -34.24 -14.15
N ALA A 348 27.00 -34.48 -14.46
CA ALA A 348 26.57 -34.94 -15.77
C ALA A 348 26.43 -33.74 -16.73
N PRO A 349 26.82 -33.86 -18.01
CA PRO A 349 26.77 -32.75 -18.97
C PRO A 349 25.33 -32.46 -19.44
N ALA A 350 25.08 -31.17 -19.71
CA ALA A 350 23.81 -30.64 -20.19
C ALA A 350 23.42 -31.17 -21.59
N PRO A 351 22.12 -31.39 -21.88
CA PRO A 351 21.68 -31.70 -23.23
C PRO A 351 21.67 -30.45 -24.13
N ALA A 352 22.11 -30.64 -25.38
CA ALA A 352 22.19 -29.63 -26.43
C ALA A 352 20.81 -29.09 -26.87
N PRO A 353 20.72 -27.84 -27.37
CA PRO A 353 19.46 -27.27 -27.84
C PRO A 353 19.09 -27.80 -29.23
N THR A 354 17.94 -28.48 -29.32
CA THR A 354 17.34 -28.90 -30.58
C THR A 354 16.39 -27.83 -31.12
N GLY A 355 16.64 -27.40 -32.35
CA GLY A 355 15.59 -27.13 -33.36
C GLY A 355 14.85 -25.80 -33.30
N ALA A 356 15.22 -24.89 -34.21
CA ALA A 356 14.39 -23.76 -34.61
C ALA A 356 13.05 -24.22 -35.23
N PRO A 357 11.93 -23.51 -34.98
CA PRO A 357 10.69 -23.77 -35.72
C PRO A 357 10.71 -23.05 -37.09
N ALA A 358 10.38 -23.80 -38.14
CA ALA A 358 10.12 -23.30 -39.49
C ALA A 358 8.76 -22.55 -39.57
N PRO A 359 8.58 -21.61 -40.51
CA PRO A 359 7.42 -20.72 -40.56
C PRO A 359 6.22 -21.40 -41.23
N VAL A 360 5.02 -21.16 -40.70
CA VAL A 360 3.74 -21.58 -41.31
C VAL A 360 2.96 -20.33 -41.75
N PRO A 361 2.32 -20.32 -42.94
CA PRO A 361 2.11 -19.11 -43.72
C PRO A 361 0.82 -18.34 -43.41
N ALA A 362 0.83 -17.09 -43.88
CA ALA A 362 -0.25 -16.11 -43.80
C ALA A 362 -1.58 -16.59 -44.40
N VAL A 363 -2.67 -16.29 -43.69
CA VAL A 363 -4.05 -16.47 -44.18
C VAL A 363 -4.63 -15.09 -44.47
N THR A 364 -5.00 -14.86 -45.73
CA THR A 364 -5.72 -13.69 -46.26
C THR A 364 -7.18 -13.66 -45.78
N PRO A 365 -7.80 -12.47 -45.60
CA PRO A 365 -9.19 -12.37 -45.16
C PRO A 365 -10.17 -12.63 -46.31
N SER A 366 -11.14 -13.52 -46.08
CA SER A 366 -12.27 -13.79 -46.98
C SER A 366 -13.57 -13.20 -46.42
N ALA A 367 -14.41 -12.79 -47.36
CA ALA A 367 -15.52 -11.86 -47.23
C ALA A 367 -16.74 -12.33 -46.40
N THR A 368 -17.45 -11.30 -45.93
CA THR A 368 -18.80 -11.23 -45.38
C THR A 368 -19.84 -12.06 -46.16
N PRO A 369 -20.89 -12.52 -45.48
CA PRO A 369 -22.23 -12.21 -46.00
C PRO A 369 -23.15 -11.59 -44.95
N ALA A 370 -23.94 -10.63 -45.44
CA ALA A 370 -25.06 -10.02 -44.76
C ALA A 370 -26.15 -11.05 -44.44
N SER A 371 -26.84 -10.87 -43.30
CA SER A 371 -28.17 -11.44 -43.13
C SER A 371 -29.01 -10.58 -42.19
N THR A 372 -30.29 -10.54 -42.55
CA THR A 372 -31.29 -9.51 -42.37
C THR A 372 -32.05 -9.64 -41.05
N ARG A 373 -32.27 -8.49 -40.39
CA ARG A 373 -33.14 -8.30 -39.22
C ARG A 373 -34.62 -8.31 -39.62
N PRO A 374 -35.52 -9.06 -38.94
CA PRO A 374 -36.96 -8.83 -39.02
C PRO A 374 -37.44 -7.74 -38.03
N PRO A 375 -38.57 -7.06 -38.31
CA PRO A 375 -38.97 -5.81 -37.66
C PRO A 375 -39.70 -6.02 -36.33
N LEU A 376 -39.58 -5.00 -35.46
CA LEU A 376 -40.26 -4.86 -34.18
C LEU A 376 -41.70 -4.35 -34.38
N THR A 377 -42.67 -4.97 -33.70
CA THR A 377 -44.02 -4.44 -33.48
C THR A 377 -44.09 -3.72 -32.13
N PRO A 378 -44.80 -2.58 -32.01
CA PRO A 378 -44.96 -1.87 -30.73
C PRO A 378 -46.23 -2.33 -29.98
N PRO A 379 -46.27 -2.30 -28.64
CA PRO A 379 -47.53 -2.31 -27.92
C PRO A 379 -47.93 -0.91 -27.45
N SER A 380 -49.23 -0.70 -27.59
CA SER A 380 -50.08 0.43 -27.24
C SER A 380 -50.30 0.59 -25.73
N SER A 381 -50.54 1.85 -25.35
CA SER A 381 -51.02 2.38 -24.07
C SER A 381 -52.38 1.83 -23.59
N THR A 382 -52.58 1.71 -22.26
CA THR A 382 -53.62 2.44 -21.47
C THR A 382 -53.55 2.09 -19.97
N PRO A 383 -54.06 2.97 -19.05
CA PRO A 383 -53.87 2.88 -17.60
C PRO A 383 -55.11 2.39 -16.84
N ALA A 384 -54.92 1.84 -15.63
CA ALA A 384 -56.00 1.68 -14.65
C ALA A 384 -55.45 1.76 -13.21
N ALA A 385 -56.10 2.61 -12.41
CA ALA A 385 -55.88 2.80 -10.98
C ALA A 385 -56.97 2.06 -10.18
N THR A 386 -56.62 1.55 -9.00
CA THR A 386 -57.54 1.31 -7.86
C THR A 386 -56.74 1.30 -6.57
N GLY A 387 -57.13 2.12 -5.58
CA GLY A 387 -56.44 2.29 -4.30
C GLY A 387 -57.13 1.64 -3.09
N ALA A 388 -56.52 1.82 -1.91
CA ALA A 388 -57.07 1.93 -0.55
C ALA A 388 -55.94 1.69 0.50
N PRO A 389 -56.10 2.04 1.80
CA PRO A 389 -56.73 3.22 2.42
C PRO A 389 -55.76 4.00 3.33
N VAL A 390 -56.11 5.25 3.66
CA VAL A 390 -55.40 6.13 4.59
C VAL A 390 -55.97 5.95 6.00
N THR A 391 -55.13 5.62 6.98
CA THR A 391 -55.44 5.74 8.41
C THR A 391 -54.69 6.94 9.01
N THR A 392 -55.48 7.81 9.64
CA THR A 392 -55.08 9.03 10.33
C THR A 392 -54.30 8.74 11.61
N THR A 393 -53.09 9.29 11.74
CA THR A 393 -52.41 9.51 13.02
C THR A 393 -51.77 10.90 13.03
N ALA A 394 -51.71 11.52 14.22
CA ALA A 394 -51.35 12.90 14.53
C ALA A 394 -50.06 13.44 13.87
N PRO A 395 -49.87 14.77 13.74
CA PRO A 395 -48.64 15.32 13.15
C PRO A 395 -47.42 14.90 13.99
N PRO A 396 -46.33 14.46 13.36
CA PRO A 396 -45.14 14.03 14.08
C PRO A 396 -44.50 15.24 14.77
N VAL A 397 -44.46 15.22 16.10
CA VAL A 397 -43.65 16.15 16.88
C VAL A 397 -42.20 15.92 16.47
N ASN A 398 -41.53 16.95 15.92
CA ASN A 398 -40.15 16.84 15.44
C ASN A 398 -39.24 16.28 16.56
N PRO A 399 -38.65 15.08 16.41
CA PRO A 399 -37.81 14.50 17.44
C PRO A 399 -36.44 15.19 17.55
N CYS A 400 -36.01 16.01 16.58
CA CYS A 400 -34.71 16.66 16.59
C CYS A 400 -34.73 17.99 17.36
N ARG A 401 -33.68 18.25 18.14
CA ARG A 401 -33.48 19.50 18.88
C ARG A 401 -32.63 20.48 18.08
N ASN A 402 -32.56 21.73 18.55
CA ASN A 402 -31.70 22.79 18.00
C ASN A 402 -31.82 23.03 16.48
N GLY A 403 -33.04 22.90 15.93
CA GLY A 403 -33.30 23.09 14.50
C GLY A 403 -32.91 21.91 13.60
N GLY A 404 -32.60 20.75 14.18
CA GLY A 404 -32.32 19.53 13.42
C GLY A 404 -33.51 19.04 12.58
N THR A 405 -33.22 18.42 11.45
CA THR A 405 -34.23 17.87 10.52
C THR A 405 -34.30 16.34 10.65
N PRO A 406 -35.46 15.72 10.90
CA PRO A 406 -35.59 14.26 10.98
C PRO A 406 -35.25 13.57 9.67
N LEU A 407 -34.50 12.47 9.75
CA LEU A 407 -34.18 11.58 8.63
C LEU A 407 -34.48 10.13 9.03
N VAL A 408 -34.94 9.32 8.08
CA VAL A 408 -35.12 7.87 8.26
C VAL A 408 -34.08 7.16 7.40
N ILE A 409 -33.13 6.46 8.03
CA ILE A 409 -32.08 5.69 7.35
C ILE A 409 -32.26 4.23 7.78
N SER A 410 -32.56 3.34 6.82
CA SER A 410 -32.67 1.89 7.04
C SER A 410 -33.57 1.45 8.20
N GLY A 411 -34.70 2.14 8.41
CA GLY A 411 -35.66 1.80 9.47
C GLY A 411 -35.31 2.31 10.87
N GLN A 412 -34.23 3.08 11.04
CA GLN A 412 -33.91 3.80 12.29
C GLN A 412 -34.07 5.32 12.10
N THR A 413 -34.67 5.98 13.10
CA THR A 413 -34.95 7.42 13.10
C THR A 413 -33.71 8.19 13.58
N GLY A 414 -33.15 9.06 12.72
CA GLY A 414 -31.99 9.91 13.02
C GLY A 414 -32.28 11.40 12.74
N CYS A 415 -31.33 12.28 13.04
CA CYS A 415 -31.46 13.73 12.84
C CYS A 415 -30.27 14.31 12.06
N GLN A 416 -30.53 15.17 11.08
CA GLN A 416 -29.53 16.00 10.44
C GLN A 416 -29.29 17.26 11.28
N CYS A 417 -28.07 17.44 11.77
CA CYS A 417 -27.75 18.54 12.66
C CYS A 417 -27.19 19.75 11.92
N PRO A 418 -27.65 20.98 12.25
CA PRO A 418 -27.06 22.20 11.73
C PRO A 418 -25.64 22.42 12.29
N ASN A 419 -24.85 23.23 11.59
CA ASN A 419 -23.47 23.55 11.96
C ASN A 419 -23.37 24.02 13.42
N GLY A 420 -22.40 23.47 14.15
CA GLY A 420 -22.22 23.73 15.57
C GLY A 420 -23.00 22.79 16.49
N PHE A 421 -23.74 21.82 15.97
CA PHE A 421 -24.42 20.78 16.77
C PHE A 421 -24.17 19.36 16.24
N THR A 422 -24.16 18.38 17.14
CA THR A 422 -23.99 16.94 16.89
C THR A 422 -24.85 16.13 17.87
N GLY A 423 -24.84 14.79 17.75
CA GLY A 423 -25.66 13.87 18.53
C GLY A 423 -26.87 13.34 17.75
N ALA A 424 -27.47 12.24 18.22
CA ALA A 424 -28.53 11.53 17.51
C ALA A 424 -29.82 12.35 17.34
N ARG A 425 -30.00 13.39 18.18
CA ARG A 425 -31.10 14.36 18.11
C ARG A 425 -30.59 15.80 18.08
N CYS A 426 -29.33 16.03 17.71
CA CYS A 426 -28.69 17.34 17.65
C CYS A 426 -28.62 18.10 18.99
N GLU A 427 -28.50 17.37 20.09
CA GLU A 427 -28.50 17.88 21.45
C GLU A 427 -27.14 18.41 21.95
N VAL A 428 -26.04 18.10 21.25
CA VAL A 428 -24.66 18.42 21.70
C VAL A 428 -24.06 19.56 20.86
N PRO A 429 -23.70 20.72 21.44
CA PRO A 429 -22.99 21.77 20.71
C PRO A 429 -21.52 21.40 20.49
N VAL A 430 -21.00 21.65 19.28
CA VAL A 430 -19.59 21.47 18.91
C VAL A 430 -18.83 22.74 19.26
N LEU A 431 -18.04 22.70 20.33
CA LEU A 431 -17.22 23.84 20.75
C LEU A 431 -16.03 24.00 19.80
N SER A 432 -16.07 25.04 18.97
CA SER A 432 -14.95 25.45 18.13
C SER A 432 -13.85 26.09 18.97
N GLY A 433 -12.69 25.43 19.06
CA GLY A 433 -11.49 26.04 19.62
C GLY A 433 -10.24 25.23 19.26
N ASN A 434 -9.43 25.75 18.34
CA ASN A 434 -8.01 25.37 18.25
C ASN A 434 -7.18 26.62 18.62
N PRO A 435 -6.39 26.60 19.71
CA PRO A 435 -5.71 27.78 20.22
C PRO A 435 -4.24 27.80 19.81
N TYR A 436 -3.90 27.87 18.52
CA TYR A 436 -2.50 28.09 18.11
C TYR A 436 -2.41 28.89 16.80
N THR A 437 -2.64 30.20 16.91
CA THR A 437 -2.14 31.19 15.96
C THR A 437 -1.37 32.25 16.74
N THR A 438 -0.04 32.19 16.69
CA THR A 438 0.81 33.38 16.88
C THR A 438 2.04 33.28 15.97
N LEU A 439 2.11 34.29 15.10
CA LEU A 439 3.22 34.81 14.27
C LEU A 439 3.59 34.03 13.01
#